data_AF-X1KER2-F1
#
_entry.id   AF-X1KER2-F1
#
_cell.length_a   1.000
_cell.length_b   1.000
_cell.length_c   1.000
_cell.angle_alpha   90.00
_cell.angle_beta   90.00
_cell.angle_gamma   90.00
#
_symmetry.space_group_name_H-M   'P 1'
#
loop_
_entity.id
_entity.type
_entity.pdbx_description
1 polymer ?
#
loop_
_entity_poly.entity_id
_entity_poly.type
_entity_poly.pdbx_seq_one_letter_code
_entity_poly.pdbx_strand_id
1 'polypeptide(L)'
;MTSFAQAADEGMIPSRFDDRSNTAYFNSVDASLWFINAAFQYLYAAGDYETFLERLLPIIRWIIDSYYNGTRFGICADADGLITAGNDDTQLTWMDAKYNGVAITARYGKAVEINALWYNSLCLIARFYAGRDIENAEHYKSLADKVENSFCGLFWNETAGYLNDCIGPGGLVDSSLRPNQIFAVSLPFS
;
A
#
# COMPACT_ATOMS: atom_id res chain seq x y z
N MET A 1 2.20 -15.10 9.23
CA MET A 1 2.26 -14.66 7.82
C MET A 1 1.47 -15.57 6.90
N THR A 2 1.73 -16.87 6.86
CA THR A 2 1.00 -17.83 6.00
C THR A 2 -0.50 -17.89 6.27
N SER A 3 -0.95 -17.77 7.52
CA SER A 3 -2.38 -17.73 7.86
C SER A 3 -3.11 -16.52 7.24
N PHE A 4 -2.47 -15.35 7.23
CA PHE A 4 -3.00 -14.15 6.55
C PHE A 4 -3.00 -14.34 5.03
N ALA A 5 -1.95 -14.93 4.47
CA ALA A 5 -1.84 -15.24 3.05
C ALA A 5 -2.95 -16.21 2.58
N GLN A 6 -3.28 -17.22 3.39
CA GLN A 6 -4.36 -18.17 3.10
C GLN A 6 -5.76 -17.55 3.17
N ALA A 7 -5.92 -16.50 3.96
CA ALA A 7 -7.15 -15.74 4.07
C ALA A 7 -7.22 -14.57 3.08
N ALA A 8 -6.25 -14.43 2.16
CA ALA A 8 -6.27 -13.37 1.18
C ALA A 8 -7.50 -13.52 0.28
N ASP A 9 -8.20 -12.42 0.03
CA ASP A 9 -9.45 -12.42 -0.73
C ASP A 9 -9.59 -11.13 -1.54
N GLU A 10 -10.11 -11.26 -2.76
CA GLU A 10 -10.23 -10.17 -3.74
C GLU A 10 -8.98 -9.26 -3.86
N GLY A 11 -7.76 -9.79 -3.76
CA GLY A 11 -6.54 -9.00 -3.90
C GLY A 11 -6.12 -8.23 -2.65
N MET A 12 -6.67 -8.59 -1.49
CA MET A 12 -6.35 -7.97 -0.20
C MET A 12 -6.05 -9.02 0.87
N ILE A 13 -5.26 -8.61 1.86
CA ILE A 13 -5.05 -9.33 3.12
C ILE A 13 -6.01 -8.77 4.17
N PRO A 14 -6.59 -9.62 5.04
CA PRO A 14 -7.47 -9.12 6.09
C PRO A 14 -6.71 -8.24 7.10
N SER A 15 -7.38 -7.19 7.57
CA SER A 15 -6.87 -6.29 8.61
C SER A 15 -6.88 -6.93 9.99
N ARG A 16 -7.87 -7.81 10.25
CA ARG A 16 -8.03 -8.55 11.50
C ARG A 16 -8.84 -9.83 11.29
N PHE A 17 -8.73 -10.73 12.25
CA PHE A 17 -9.61 -11.87 12.45
C PHE A 17 -10.42 -11.67 13.73
N ASP A 18 -11.68 -12.08 13.74
CA ASP A 18 -12.44 -12.20 14.99
C ASP A 18 -11.92 -13.40 15.81
N ASP A 19 -11.54 -13.18 17.05
CA ASP A 19 -10.94 -14.21 17.91
C ASP A 19 -11.88 -15.41 18.20
N ARG A 20 -13.20 -15.24 18.03
CA ARG A 20 -14.22 -16.26 18.35
C ARG A 20 -14.76 -16.96 17.10
N SER A 21 -15.04 -16.19 16.05
CA SER A 21 -15.62 -16.74 14.80
C SER A 21 -14.58 -17.00 13.71
N ASN A 22 -13.32 -16.58 13.92
CA ASN A 22 -12.25 -16.60 12.92
C ASN A 22 -12.62 -15.90 11.60
N THR A 23 -13.59 -14.97 11.66
CA THR A 23 -14.05 -14.21 10.50
C THR A 23 -13.01 -13.16 10.13
N ALA A 24 -12.61 -13.15 8.86
CA ALA A 24 -11.65 -12.20 8.31
C ALA A 24 -12.35 -10.88 7.92
N TYR A 25 -11.75 -9.74 8.28
CA TYR A 25 -12.27 -8.41 7.90
C TYR A 25 -11.33 -7.71 6.92
N PHE A 26 -11.91 -7.13 5.88
CA PHE A 26 -11.19 -6.44 4.80
C PHE A 26 -11.68 -5.00 4.75
N ASN A 27 -11.13 -4.13 5.59
CA ASN A 27 -11.53 -2.73 5.68
C ASN A 27 -10.31 -1.79 5.75
N SER A 28 -9.17 -2.20 5.19
CA SER A 28 -7.90 -1.50 5.29
C SER A 28 -7.14 -1.55 3.97
N VAL A 29 -6.69 -0.39 3.50
CA VAL A 29 -5.83 -0.27 2.30
C VAL A 29 -4.34 -0.51 2.62
N ASP A 30 -3.93 -0.29 3.86
CA ASP A 30 -2.55 -0.44 4.31
C ASP A 30 -2.15 -1.87 4.70
N ALA A 31 -3.09 -2.70 5.18
CA ALA A 31 -2.78 -4.04 5.69
C ALA A 31 -2.07 -4.93 4.66
N SER A 32 -2.49 -4.85 3.39
CA SER A 32 -1.88 -5.65 2.32
C SER A 32 -0.47 -5.17 1.98
N LEU A 33 -0.23 -3.85 2.01
CA LEU A 33 1.09 -3.29 1.75
C LEU A 33 2.07 -3.58 2.90
N TRP A 34 1.58 -3.51 4.15
CA TRP A 34 2.36 -3.96 5.31
C TRP A 34 2.69 -5.44 5.26
N PHE A 35 1.76 -6.28 4.80
CA PHE A 35 2.01 -7.70 4.60
C PHE A 35 3.15 -7.92 3.59
N ILE A 36 3.17 -7.20 2.47
CA ILE A 36 4.27 -7.29 1.48
C ILE A 36 5.60 -6.91 2.14
N ASN A 37 5.66 -5.76 2.83
CA ASN A 37 6.89 -5.35 3.53
C ASN A 37 7.33 -6.43 4.54
N ALA A 38 6.44 -6.92 5.39
CA ALA A 38 6.73 -7.95 6.37
C ALA A 38 7.22 -9.26 5.73
N ALA A 39 6.68 -9.64 4.57
CA ALA A 39 7.09 -10.85 3.85
C ALA A 39 8.54 -10.76 3.37
N PHE A 40 8.95 -9.59 2.85
CA PHE A 40 10.33 -9.36 2.45
C PHE A 40 11.27 -9.26 3.65
N GLN A 41 10.87 -8.59 4.73
CA GLN A 41 11.67 -8.57 5.97
C GLN A 41 11.86 -9.99 6.54
N TYR A 42 10.81 -10.81 6.50
CA TYR A 42 10.89 -12.22 6.88
C TYR A 42 11.87 -13.00 6.00
N LEU A 43 11.78 -12.87 4.67
CA LEU A 43 12.71 -13.52 3.75
C LEU A 43 14.17 -13.12 4.05
N TYR A 44 14.44 -11.83 4.26
CA TYR A 44 15.79 -11.33 4.52
C TYR A 44 16.33 -11.78 5.87
N ALA A 45 15.48 -11.86 6.90
CA ALA A 45 15.89 -12.26 8.24
C ALA A 45 16.03 -13.79 8.40
N ALA A 46 15.09 -14.56 7.85
CA ALA A 46 15.03 -16.01 8.04
C ALA A 46 15.71 -16.81 6.92
N GLY A 47 15.84 -16.24 5.71
CA GLY A 47 16.35 -16.95 4.54
C GLY A 47 15.44 -18.10 4.05
N ASP A 48 14.18 -18.16 4.50
CA ASP A 48 13.23 -19.19 4.12
C ASP A 48 12.65 -18.92 2.72
N TYR A 49 13.45 -19.23 1.71
CA TYR A 49 13.08 -19.07 0.30
C TYR A 49 11.94 -20.00 -0.12
N GLU A 50 11.84 -21.21 0.44
CA GLU A 50 10.81 -22.18 0.08
C GLU A 50 9.43 -21.65 0.47
N THR A 51 9.24 -21.27 1.75
CA THR A 51 7.98 -20.66 2.21
C THR A 51 7.67 -19.38 1.43
N PHE A 52 8.68 -18.54 1.19
CA PHE A 52 8.46 -17.29 0.47
C PHE A 52 7.99 -17.52 -0.96
N LEU A 53 8.70 -18.35 -1.73
CA LEU A 53 8.39 -18.62 -3.13
C LEU A 53 7.05 -19.33 -3.31
N GLU A 54 6.75 -20.30 -2.46
CA GLU A 54 5.55 -21.14 -2.64
C GLU A 54 4.28 -20.52 -2.04
N ARG A 55 4.41 -19.74 -0.95
CA ARG A 55 3.24 -19.28 -0.17
C ARG A 55 3.04 -17.78 -0.13
N LEU A 56 4.12 -17.00 -0.20
CA LEU A 56 4.04 -15.54 -0.03
C LEU A 56 4.10 -14.80 -1.36
N LEU A 57 5.08 -15.12 -2.22
CA LEU A 57 5.29 -14.45 -3.50
C LEU A 57 4.07 -14.49 -4.44
N PRO A 58 3.32 -15.62 -4.59
CA PRO A 58 2.12 -15.64 -5.42
C PRO A 58 1.05 -14.67 -4.92
N ILE A 59 0.89 -14.56 -3.59
CA ILE A 59 -0.08 -13.66 -2.96
C ILE A 59 0.38 -12.20 -3.08
N ILE A 60 1.67 -11.92 -2.89
CA ILE A 60 2.26 -10.58 -3.08
C ILE A 60 1.99 -10.09 -4.51
N ARG A 61 2.28 -10.92 -5.51
CA ARG A 61 2.01 -10.59 -6.92
C ARG A 61 0.53 -10.30 -7.16
N TRP A 62 -0.34 -11.17 -6.64
CA TRP A 62 -1.78 -11.01 -6.80
C TRP A 62 -2.30 -9.72 -6.16
N ILE A 63 -1.80 -9.34 -4.98
CA ILE A 63 -2.13 -8.06 -4.33
C ILE A 63 -1.67 -6.90 -5.20
N ILE A 64 -0.42 -6.91 -5.69
CA ILE A 64 0.12 -5.83 -6.53
C ILE A 64 -0.70 -5.68 -7.81
N ASP A 65 -1.00 -6.79 -8.50
CA ASP A 65 -1.81 -6.77 -9.71
C ASP A 65 -3.23 -6.26 -9.43
N SER A 66 -3.81 -6.61 -8.28
CA SER A 66 -5.16 -6.16 -7.87
C SER A 66 -5.18 -4.69 -7.45
N TYR A 67 -4.16 -4.20 -6.76
CA TYR A 67 -4.01 -2.77 -6.42
C TYR A 67 -3.78 -1.94 -7.67
N TYR A 68 -3.07 -2.48 -8.67
CA TYR A 68 -2.89 -1.79 -9.95
C TYR A 68 -4.21 -1.71 -10.73
N ASN A 69 -4.92 -2.84 -10.90
CA ASN A 69 -6.10 -2.91 -11.77
C ASN A 69 -7.40 -2.46 -11.11
N GLY A 70 -7.52 -2.58 -9.78
CA GLY A 70 -8.73 -2.31 -9.03
C GLY A 70 -9.17 -3.47 -8.14
N THR A 71 -9.49 -3.14 -6.89
CA THR A 71 -10.09 -4.06 -5.90
C THR A 71 -11.18 -3.33 -5.09
N ARG A 72 -11.66 -3.95 -4.00
CA ARG A 72 -12.64 -3.45 -3.04
C ARG A 72 -12.40 -1.97 -2.72
N PHE A 73 -13.49 -1.27 -2.43
CA PHE A 73 -13.48 0.12 -1.98
C PHE A 73 -12.81 1.12 -2.93
N GLY A 74 -12.72 0.79 -4.23
CA GLY A 74 -12.11 1.67 -5.22
C GLY A 74 -10.61 1.84 -5.03
N ILE A 75 -9.94 0.85 -4.40
CA ILE A 75 -8.48 0.80 -4.37
C ILE A 75 -7.99 0.47 -5.78
N CYS A 76 -7.32 1.39 -6.44
CA CYS A 76 -6.71 1.18 -7.75
C CYS A 76 -5.54 2.15 -7.98
N ALA A 77 -4.65 1.82 -8.93
CA ALA A 77 -3.68 2.76 -9.44
C ALA A 77 -4.36 3.76 -10.39
N ASP A 78 -4.10 5.05 -10.20
CA ASP A 78 -4.54 6.11 -11.10
C ASP A 78 -3.57 6.24 -12.31
N ALA A 79 -3.87 7.14 -13.24
CA ALA A 79 -3.07 7.39 -14.44
C ALA A 79 -1.62 7.80 -14.14
N ASP A 80 -1.34 8.30 -12.94
CA ASP A 80 -0.02 8.66 -12.44
C ASP A 80 0.67 7.52 -11.65
N GLY A 81 0.04 6.34 -11.56
CA GLY A 81 0.57 5.16 -10.89
C GLY A 81 0.37 5.15 -9.37
N LEU A 82 -0.08 6.25 -8.78
CA LEU A 82 -0.38 6.35 -7.35
C LEU A 82 -1.69 5.61 -7.03
N ILE A 83 -1.74 5.00 -5.85
CA ILE A 83 -2.94 4.34 -5.33
C ILE A 83 -3.91 5.40 -4.83
N THR A 84 -5.11 5.37 -5.39
CA THR A 84 -6.29 6.01 -4.84
C THR A 84 -7.14 4.97 -4.13
N ALA A 85 -7.82 5.34 -3.04
CA ALA A 85 -8.70 4.44 -2.32
C ALA A 85 -9.86 5.18 -1.66
N GLY A 86 -11.02 4.53 -1.61
CA GLY A 86 -12.18 5.00 -0.86
C GLY A 86 -12.95 6.14 -1.52
N ASN A 87 -13.91 6.63 -0.76
CA ASN A 87 -14.77 7.79 -1.03
C ASN A 87 -15.17 8.46 0.30
N ASP A 88 -16.04 9.48 0.22
CA ASP A 88 -16.56 10.24 1.37
C ASP A 88 -17.14 9.39 2.51
N ASP A 89 -17.67 8.20 2.22
CA ASP A 89 -18.30 7.31 3.21
C ASP A 89 -17.32 6.30 3.82
N THR A 90 -16.13 6.16 3.25
CA THR A 90 -15.14 5.15 3.67
C THR A 90 -14.09 5.69 4.64
N GLN A 91 -13.52 4.78 5.43
CA GLN A 91 -12.29 5.00 6.18
C GLN A 91 -11.46 3.73 6.11
N LEU A 92 -10.43 3.77 5.27
CA LEU A 92 -9.63 2.59 4.92
C LEU A 92 -8.17 2.71 5.38
N THR A 93 -7.71 3.91 5.74
CA THR A 93 -6.36 4.11 6.29
C THR A 93 -6.36 3.81 7.79
N TRP A 94 -5.19 3.55 8.37
CA TRP A 94 -5.03 3.30 9.82
C TRP A 94 -5.64 4.38 10.74
N MET A 95 -5.80 5.62 10.27
CA MET A 95 -6.57 6.67 10.96
C MET A 95 -8.08 6.50 10.68
N ASP A 96 -8.70 5.45 11.22
CA ASP A 96 -10.08 5.02 10.93
C ASP A 96 -11.13 5.43 11.99
N ALA A 97 -10.94 6.57 12.63
CA ALA A 97 -11.85 7.05 13.67
C ALA A 97 -13.14 7.67 13.09
N LYS A 98 -14.31 7.07 13.42
CA LYS A 98 -15.66 7.62 13.14
C LYS A 98 -16.40 8.04 14.40
N TYR A 99 -17.22 9.08 14.28
CA TYR A 99 -18.23 9.43 15.29
C TYR A 99 -19.58 9.63 14.60
N ASN A 100 -20.61 8.91 15.07
CA ASN A 100 -21.96 8.90 14.47
C ASN A 100 -21.97 8.65 12.95
N GLY A 101 -21.11 7.76 12.46
CA GLY A 101 -21.00 7.43 11.02
C GLY A 101 -20.19 8.44 10.20
N VAL A 102 -19.84 9.60 10.75
CA VAL A 102 -19.04 10.62 10.10
C VAL A 102 -17.55 10.36 10.34
N ALA A 103 -16.77 10.39 9.27
CA ALA A 103 -15.33 10.30 9.33
C ALA A 103 -14.73 11.56 9.97
N ILE A 104 -13.98 11.41 11.07
CA ILE A 104 -13.30 12.55 11.72
C ILE A 104 -12.03 12.94 10.93
N THR A 105 -11.37 11.95 10.34
CA THR A 105 -10.14 12.09 9.55
C THR A 105 -10.36 11.48 8.18
N ALA A 106 -11.18 12.11 7.35
CA ALA A 106 -11.42 11.65 5.98
C ALA A 106 -10.10 11.70 5.18
N ARG A 107 -9.68 10.54 4.64
CA ARG A 107 -8.42 10.35 3.90
C ARG A 107 -8.63 9.43 2.71
N TYR A 108 -9.71 9.65 1.98
CA TYR A 108 -9.96 9.00 0.70
C TYR A 108 -9.24 9.75 -0.42
N GLY A 109 -8.94 9.04 -1.51
CA GLY A 109 -8.01 9.50 -2.54
C GLY A 109 -6.61 8.93 -2.33
N LYS A 110 -5.58 9.73 -2.60
CA LYS A 110 -4.17 9.34 -2.51
C LYS A 110 -3.60 9.76 -1.16
N ALA A 111 -3.64 8.87 -0.18
CA ALA A 111 -3.01 9.09 1.12
C ALA A 111 -1.48 8.93 1.04
N VAL A 112 -0.74 9.78 1.76
CA VAL A 112 0.73 9.87 1.67
C VAL A 112 1.43 8.56 2.05
N GLU A 113 1.05 7.92 3.15
CA GLU A 113 1.69 6.69 3.64
C GLU A 113 1.32 5.47 2.79
N ILE A 114 0.12 5.47 2.20
CA ILE A 114 -0.30 4.39 1.30
C ILE A 114 0.57 4.39 0.06
N ASN A 115 0.86 5.56 -0.49
CA ASN A 115 1.70 5.68 -1.67
C ASN A 115 3.18 5.45 -1.35
N ALA A 116 3.66 5.82 -0.17
CA ALA A 116 4.99 5.42 0.31
C ALA A 116 5.14 3.90 0.45
N LEU A 117 4.15 3.23 1.05
CA LEU A 117 4.11 1.77 1.18
C LEU A 117 4.00 1.07 -0.18
N TRP A 118 3.23 1.65 -1.10
CA TRP A 118 3.08 1.16 -2.47
C TRP A 118 4.40 1.23 -3.25
N TYR A 119 5.07 2.39 -3.25
CA TYR A 119 6.39 2.56 -3.83
C TYR A 119 7.37 1.51 -3.29
N ASN A 120 7.46 1.40 -1.96
CA ASN A 120 8.32 0.43 -1.31
C ASN A 120 8.00 -1.01 -1.72
N SER A 121 6.72 -1.37 -1.87
CA SER A 121 6.29 -2.70 -2.33
C SER A 121 6.78 -3.02 -3.74
N LEU A 122 6.65 -2.06 -4.66
CA LEU A 122 7.14 -2.18 -6.05
C LEU A 122 8.67 -2.30 -6.11
N CYS A 123 9.39 -1.49 -5.31
CA CYS A 123 10.86 -1.57 -5.23
C CYS A 123 11.34 -2.90 -4.65
N LEU A 124 10.68 -3.42 -3.61
CA LEU A 124 11.01 -4.71 -3.00
C LEU A 124 10.86 -5.86 -4.00
N ILE A 125 9.74 -5.91 -4.73
CA ILE A 125 9.52 -6.97 -5.73
C ILE A 125 10.44 -6.81 -6.95
N ALA A 126 10.73 -5.59 -7.40
CA ALA A 126 11.70 -5.34 -8.46
C ALA A 126 13.10 -5.81 -8.06
N ARG A 127 13.54 -5.49 -6.83
CA ARG A 127 14.82 -5.94 -6.28
C ARG A 127 14.87 -7.46 -6.10
N PHE A 128 13.75 -8.08 -5.75
CA PHE A 128 13.66 -9.53 -5.69
C PHE A 128 13.88 -10.18 -7.06
N TYR A 129 13.26 -9.64 -8.11
CA TYR A 129 13.44 -10.17 -9.46
C TYR A 129 14.79 -9.81 -10.09
N ALA A 130 15.49 -8.79 -9.60
CA ALA A 130 16.82 -8.44 -10.07
C ALA A 130 17.79 -9.63 -10.02
N GLY A 131 18.35 -10.00 -11.18
CA GLY A 131 19.26 -11.14 -11.34
C GLY A 131 18.57 -12.51 -11.34
N ARG A 132 17.23 -12.57 -11.25
CA ARG A 132 16.42 -13.81 -11.31
C ARG A 132 15.55 -13.84 -12.56
N ASP A 133 14.93 -12.71 -12.88
CA ASP A 133 14.03 -12.53 -14.02
C ASP A 133 14.08 -11.05 -14.43
N ILE A 134 14.68 -10.79 -15.59
CA ILE A 134 14.92 -9.42 -16.07
C ILE A 134 13.61 -8.74 -16.45
N GLU A 135 12.67 -9.47 -17.08
CA GLU A 135 11.40 -8.90 -17.53
C GLU A 135 10.56 -8.44 -16.34
N ASN A 136 10.41 -9.30 -15.32
CA ASN A 136 9.69 -8.93 -14.10
C ASN A 136 10.40 -7.81 -13.32
N ALA A 137 11.73 -7.81 -13.26
CA ALA A 137 12.49 -6.75 -12.61
C ALA A 137 12.26 -5.38 -13.28
N GLU A 138 12.33 -5.33 -14.61
CA GLU A 138 12.08 -4.11 -15.38
C GLU A 138 10.63 -3.65 -15.30
N HIS A 139 9.67 -4.58 -15.34
CA HIS A 139 8.26 -4.28 -15.20
C HIS A 139 7.94 -3.57 -13.88
N TYR A 140 8.31 -4.18 -12.74
CA TYR A 140 8.01 -3.57 -11.43
C TYR A 140 8.84 -2.31 -11.18
N LYS A 141 10.07 -2.24 -11.69
CA LYS A 141 10.87 -1.01 -11.62
C LYS A 141 10.20 0.13 -12.38
N SER A 142 9.68 -0.10 -13.58
CA SER A 142 8.97 0.92 -14.36
C SER A 142 7.74 1.47 -13.61
N LEU A 143 7.00 0.61 -12.92
CA LEU A 143 5.90 1.04 -12.05
C LEU A 143 6.41 1.88 -10.87
N ALA A 144 7.48 1.46 -10.21
CA ALA A 144 8.08 2.20 -9.09
C ALA A 144 8.59 3.59 -9.53
N ASP A 145 9.32 3.68 -10.64
CA ASP A 145 9.85 4.92 -11.20
C ASP A 145 8.71 5.91 -11.51
N LYS A 146 7.57 5.42 -12.02
CA LYS A 146 6.39 6.25 -12.26
C LYS A 146 5.81 6.80 -10.95
N VAL A 147 5.63 5.93 -9.95
CA VAL A 147 5.14 6.31 -8.62
C VAL A 147 6.05 7.34 -7.97
N GLU A 148 7.37 7.16 -8.01
CA GLU A 148 8.37 8.09 -7.46
C GLU A 148 8.22 9.50 -8.03
N ASN A 149 8.20 9.60 -9.37
CA ASN A 149 8.07 10.89 -10.05
C ASN A 149 6.77 11.61 -9.68
N SER A 150 5.65 10.87 -9.68
CA SER A 150 4.34 11.43 -9.36
C SER A 150 4.19 11.77 -7.87
N PHE A 151 4.77 10.96 -6.98
CA PHE A 151 4.76 11.20 -5.55
C PHE A 151 5.49 12.50 -5.21
N CYS A 152 6.71 12.67 -5.71
CA CYS A 152 7.50 13.89 -5.52
C CYS A 152 6.77 15.13 -6.05
N GLY A 153 6.10 15.03 -7.20
CA GLY A 153 5.36 16.15 -7.78
C GLY A 153 4.07 16.54 -7.05
N LEU A 154 3.38 15.61 -6.40
CA LEU A 154 2.08 15.84 -5.76
C LEU A 154 2.15 16.05 -4.25
N PHE A 155 3.05 15.33 -3.58
CA PHE A 155 3.11 15.34 -2.12
C PHE A 155 4.09 16.36 -1.56
N TRP A 156 5.21 16.67 -2.23
CA TRP A 156 6.13 17.67 -1.70
C TRP A 156 5.53 19.08 -1.73
N ASN A 157 5.39 19.69 -0.55
CA ASN A 157 4.87 21.04 -0.41
C ASN A 157 6.02 22.00 -0.07
N GLU A 158 6.57 22.63 -1.11
CA GLU A 158 7.69 23.60 -0.98
C GLU A 158 7.38 24.75 -0.01
N THR A 159 6.12 25.21 0.05
CA THR A 159 5.75 26.34 0.91
C THR A 159 5.71 25.94 2.38
N ALA A 160 5.23 24.72 2.65
CA ALA A 160 5.06 24.21 4.00
C ALA A 160 6.33 23.53 4.55
N GLY A 161 7.21 23.04 3.66
CA GLY A 161 8.44 22.32 4.01
C GLY A 161 8.21 20.89 4.48
N TYR A 162 7.08 20.27 4.11
CA TYR A 162 6.70 18.92 4.48
C TYR A 162 5.76 18.29 3.43
N LEU A 163 5.42 17.00 3.55
CA LEU A 163 4.52 16.33 2.59
C LEU A 163 3.04 16.63 2.86
N ASN A 164 2.27 16.90 1.80
CA ASN A 164 0.80 16.91 1.85
C ASN A 164 0.30 15.56 2.42
N ASP A 165 -0.76 15.56 3.21
CA ASP A 165 -1.23 14.35 3.88
C ASP A 165 -2.06 13.45 2.95
N CYS A 166 -2.84 14.07 2.07
CA CYS A 166 -3.71 13.38 1.13
C CYS A 166 -4.01 14.24 -0.10
N ILE A 167 -4.17 13.60 -1.26
CA ILE A 167 -4.69 14.22 -2.48
C ILE A 167 -6.05 13.59 -2.80
N GLY A 168 -7.12 14.35 -2.59
CA GLY A 168 -8.48 13.95 -2.87
C GLY A 168 -8.87 14.05 -4.36
N PRO A 169 -10.12 13.68 -4.70
CA PRO A 169 -10.63 13.77 -6.06
C PRO A 169 -10.49 15.15 -6.69
N GLY A 170 -10.22 15.20 -7.99
CA GLY A 170 -10.00 16.45 -8.71
C GLY A 170 -8.71 17.20 -8.31
N GLY A 171 -7.81 16.56 -7.55
CA GLY A 171 -6.55 17.15 -7.11
C GLY A 171 -6.68 18.02 -5.85
N LEU A 172 -7.75 17.84 -5.06
CA LEU A 172 -7.93 18.57 -3.82
C LEU A 172 -6.83 18.20 -2.81
N VAL A 173 -5.97 19.16 -2.47
CA VAL A 173 -4.82 18.93 -1.58
C VAL A 173 -5.24 19.12 -0.11
N ASP A 174 -5.02 18.11 0.72
CA ASP A 174 -4.99 18.23 2.19
C ASP A 174 -3.53 18.41 2.64
N SER A 175 -3.19 19.63 3.06
CA SER A 175 -1.85 20.00 3.56
C SER A 175 -1.73 19.97 5.08
N SER A 176 -2.68 19.32 5.78
CA SER A 176 -2.63 19.16 7.24
C SER A 176 -1.34 18.49 7.68
N LEU A 177 -0.62 19.09 8.63
CA LEU A 177 0.58 18.48 9.20
C LEU A 177 0.19 17.27 10.06
N ARG A 178 0.45 16.06 9.55
CA ARG A 178 0.19 14.78 10.22
C ARG A 178 1.44 13.90 10.24
N PRO A 179 1.54 12.96 11.20
CA PRO A 179 2.70 12.07 11.29
C PRO A 179 2.80 11.06 10.13
N ASN A 180 1.76 10.90 9.29
CA ASN A 180 1.74 9.93 8.19
C ASN A 180 2.93 10.05 7.21
N GLN A 181 3.46 11.25 7.02
CA GLN A 181 4.64 11.46 6.18
C GLN A 181 5.90 10.73 6.68
N ILE A 182 5.96 10.33 7.96
CA ILE A 182 7.12 9.59 8.50
C ILE A 182 7.31 8.24 7.79
N PHE A 183 6.23 7.65 7.27
CA PHE A 183 6.31 6.40 6.53
C PHE A 183 7.13 6.54 5.25
N ALA A 184 7.08 7.72 4.61
CA ALA A 184 7.86 8.01 3.41
C ALA A 184 9.37 8.07 3.66
N VAL A 185 9.84 8.07 4.91
CA VAL A 185 11.28 8.08 5.25
C VAL A 185 11.70 6.93 6.16
N SER A 186 10.77 6.07 6.58
CA SER A 186 11.04 4.94 7.48
C SER A 186 11.20 3.59 6.79
N LEU A 187 10.79 3.52 5.51
CA LEU A 187 10.75 2.28 4.74
C LEU A 187 12.11 2.00 4.06
N PRO A 188 12.39 0.74 3.69
CA PRO A 188 13.63 0.39 2.99
C PRO A 188 13.89 1.16 1.69
N PHE A 189 12.82 1.59 1.02
CA PHE A 189 12.85 2.49 -0.15
C PHE A 189 11.96 3.71 0.16
N SER A 190 12.43 4.89 -0.22
CA SER A 190 11.89 6.20 0.15
C SER A 190 12.15 7.22 -0.93
#